data_AF-A0A858WUW2-F1
#
_entry.id   AF-A0A858WUW2-F1
#
_cell.length_a   1.000
_cell.length_b   1.000
_cell.length_c   1.000
_cell.angle_alpha   90.00
_cell.angle_beta   90.00
_cell.angle_gamma   90.00
#
_symmetry.space_group_name_H-M   'P 1'
#
loop_
_entity.id
_entity.type
_entity.pdbx_description
1 polymer ?
#
loop_
_entity_poly.entity_id
_entity_poly.type
_entity_poly.pdbx_seq_one_letter_code
_entity_poly.pdbx_strand_id
1 'polypeptide(L)' 'MKREGTMRTKLTELRDRLLQAQQELIHAAAEAGTIPSDNALRKIADLEVAIGAVEHMLETAK' A
#
# COMPACT_ATOMS: atom_id res chain seq x y z
N MET A 1 -12.24 0.90 -27.30
CA MET A 1 -12.05 0.18 -26.01
C MET A 1 -10.58 0.19 -25.56
N LYS A 2 -10.00 1.34 -25.17
CA LYS A 2 -8.61 1.42 -24.63
C LYS A 2 -8.50 1.91 -23.18
N ARG A 3 -9.63 2.17 -22.49
CA ARG A 3 -9.62 2.85 -21.18
C ARG A 3 -9.51 1.89 -19.98
N GLU A 4 -10.09 0.69 -20.04
CA GLU A 4 -10.12 -0.25 -18.90
C GLU A 4 -8.75 -0.85 -18.56
N GLY A 5 -7.96 -1.21 -19.58
CA GLY A 5 -6.58 -1.68 -19.39
C GLY A 5 -5.63 -0.64 -18.78
N THR A 6 -6.02 0.64 -18.71
CA THR A 6 -5.18 1.69 -18.09
C THR A 6 -5.50 1.92 -16.62
N MET A 7 -6.76 1.78 -16.20
CA MET A 7 -7.15 2.05 -14.81
C MET A 7 -6.71 0.91 -13.90
N ARG A 8 -6.94 -0.34 -14.30
CA ARG A 8 -6.50 -1.51 -13.54
C ARG A 8 -4.98 -1.53 -13.36
N THR A 9 -4.22 -1.20 -14.41
CA THR A 9 -2.75 -1.05 -14.33
C THR A 9 -2.36 0.04 -13.34
N LYS A 10 -2.97 1.23 -13.42
CA LYS A 10 -2.69 2.33 -12.49
C LYS A 10 -3.00 1.99 -11.02
N LEU A 11 -4.10 1.27 -10.78
CA LEU A 11 -4.47 0.80 -9.45
C LEU A 11 -3.50 -0.26 -8.93
N THR A 12 -3.03 -1.15 -9.81
CA THR A 12 -1.98 -2.14 -9.48
C THR A 12 -0.68 -1.44 -9.11
N GLU A 13 -0.22 -0.49 -9.93
CA GLU A 13 0.97 0.33 -9.66
C GLU A 13 0.85 1.18 -8.39
N LEU A 14 -0.36 1.66 -8.07
CA LEU A 14 -0.61 2.37 -6.82
C LEU A 14 -0.51 1.43 -5.62
N ARG A 15 -1.17 0.27 -5.67
CA ARG A 15 -1.09 -0.76 -4.62
C ARG A 15 0.35 -1.16 -4.36
N ASP A 16 1.13 -1.42 -5.40
CA ASP A 16 2.53 -1.86 -5.27
C ASP A 16 3.40 -0.79 -4.58
N ARG A 17 3.19 0.49 -4.89
CA ARG A 17 3.87 1.60 -4.20
C ARG A 17 3.45 1.74 -2.74
N LEU A 18 2.17 1.53 -2.42
CA LEU A 18 1.68 1.57 -1.04
C LEU A 18 2.25 0.42 -0.21
N LEU A 19 2.30 -0.80 -0.77
CA LEU A 19 2.92 -1.97 -0.15
C LEU A 19 4.41 -1.73 0.08
N GLN A 20 5.13 -1.22 -0.91
CA GLN A 20 6.55 -0.87 -0.78
C GLN A 20 6.78 0.12 0.36
N ALA A 21 5.98 1.19 0.44
CA ALA A 21 6.09 2.18 1.52
C ALA A 21 5.81 1.60 2.92
N GLN A 22 4.83 0.69 3.03
CA GLN A 22 4.53 -0.02 4.27
C GLN A 22 5.72 -0.89 4.69
N GLN A 23 6.29 -1.63 3.73
CA GLN A 23 7.39 -2.56 3.95
C GLN A 23 8.66 -1.82 4.36
N GLU A 24 8.94 -0.66 3.78
CA GLU A 24 10.05 0.22 4.18
C GLU A 24 9.94 0.68 5.64
N LEU A 25 8.75 1.03 6.12
CA LEU A 25 8.55 1.42 7.53
C LEU A 25 8.80 0.26 8.50
N ILE A 26 8.39 -0.96 8.12
CA ILE A 26 8.59 -2.17 8.91
C ILE A 26 10.07 -2.55 8.92
N HIS A 27 10.72 -2.53 7.75
CA HIS A 27 12.13 -2.85 7.60
C HIS A 27 13.01 -1.85 8.35
N ALA A 28 12.72 -0.55 8.29
CA ALA A 28 13.48 0.45 9.02
C ALA A 28 13.51 0.21 10.54
N ALA A 29 12.38 -0.25 11.12
CA ALA A 29 12.34 -0.61 12.54
C ALA A 29 13.16 -1.89 12.83
N ALA A 30 13.01 -2.91 11.98
CA ALA A 30 13.74 -4.17 12.10
C ALA A 30 15.26 -3.99 11.96
N GLU A 31 15.71 -3.18 10.99
CA GLU A 31 17.13 -2.83 10.79
C GLU A 31 17.71 -2.08 12.00
N ALA A 32 16.90 -1.25 12.66
CA ALA A 32 17.28 -0.58 13.89
C ALA A 32 17.26 -1.52 15.13
N GLY A 33 16.84 -2.78 14.99
CA GLY A 33 16.70 -3.74 16.09
C GLY A 33 15.59 -3.36 17.07
N THR A 34 14.56 -2.64 16.59
CA THR A 34 13.46 -2.12 17.40
C THR A 34 12.11 -2.48 16.79
N ILE A 35 11.03 -2.21 17.52
CA ILE A 35 9.67 -2.21 16.96
C ILE A 35 9.37 -0.86 16.31
N PRO A 36 8.40 -0.78 15.36
CA PRO A 36 7.98 0.50 14.81
C PRO A 36 7.51 1.44 15.92
N SER A 37 7.97 2.71 15.88
CA SER A 37 7.48 3.76 16.78
C SER A 37 5.97 3.98 16.61
N ASP A 38 5.28 4.56 17.59
CA ASP A 38 3.86 4.90 17.50
C ASP A 38 3.50 5.70 16.23
N ASN A 39 4.39 6.61 15.82
CA ASN A 39 4.20 7.37 14.59
C ASN A 39 4.36 6.50 13.34
N ALA A 40 5.27 5.53 13.35
CA ALA A 40 5.42 4.56 12.26
C ALA A 40 4.22 3.60 12.21
N LEU A 41 3.73 3.13 13.36
CA LEU A 41 2.51 2.31 13.45
C LEU A 41 1.29 3.05 12.89
N ARG A 42 1.12 4.33 13.23
CA ARG A 42 0.03 5.14 12.66
C ARG A 42 0.13 5.27 11.14
N LYS A 43 1.33 5.52 10.60
CA LYS A 43 1.55 5.56 9.15
C LYS A 43 1.26 4.22 8.47
N ILE A 44 1.65 3.11 9.11
CA ILE A 44 1.34 1.76 8.63
C ILE A 44 -0.18 1.55 8.58
N ALA A 45 -0.91 1.92 9.63
CA ALA A 45 -2.37 1.82 9.66
C ALA A 45 -3.04 2.67 8.56
N ASP A 46 -2.56 3.90 8.33
CA ASP A 46 -3.06 4.75 7.24
C ASP A 46 -2.82 4.11 5.86
N LEU A 47 -1.65 3.49 5.66
CA LEU A 47 -1.31 2.76 4.44
C LEU A 47 -2.20 1.53 4.24
N GLU A 48 -2.49 0.77 5.29
CA GLU A 48 -3.36 -0.42 5.24
C GLU A 48 -4.79 -0.06 4.81
N VAL A 49 -5.34 1.05 5.32
CA VAL A 49 -6.65 1.56 4.89
C VAL A 49 -6.63 1.91 3.40
N ALA A 50 -5.57 2.58 2.93
CA ALA A 50 -5.44 2.95 1.52
C ALA A 50 -5.27 1.71 0.62
N ILE A 51 -4.47 0.73 1.04
CA ILE A 51 -4.28 -0.54 0.32
C ILE A 51 -5.62 -1.26 0.18
N GLY A 52 -6.36 -1.44 1.28
CA GLY A 52 -7.66 -2.11 1.27
C GLY A 52 -8.67 -1.43 0.35
N ALA A 53 -8.68 -0.09 0.30
CA ALA A 53 -9.51 0.66 -0.63
C ALA A 53 -9.13 0.40 -2.10
N VAL A 54 -7.83 0.40 -2.42
CA VAL A 54 -7.33 0.13 -3.79
C VAL A 54 -7.61 -1.32 -4.21
N GLU A 55 -7.42 -2.27 -3.30
CA GLU A 55 -7.73 -3.69 -3.53
C GLU A 55 -9.22 -3.89 -3.81
N HIS A 56 -10.09 -3.25 -3.03
CA HIS A 56 -11.54 -3.27 -3.29
C HIS A 56 -11.90 -2.68 -4.66
N MET A 57 -11.23 -1.59 -5.08
CA MET A 57 -11.41 -1.03 -6.42
C MET A 57 -10.92 -1.97 -7.53
N LEU A 58 -9.85 -2.72 -7.32
CA LEU A 58 -9.36 -3.74 -8.25
C LEU A 58 -10.31 -4.94 -8.36
N GLU A 59 -10.95 -5.33 -7.26
CA GLU A 59 -11.94 -6.42 -7.23
C GLU A 59 -13.22 -6.05 -7.95
N THR A 60 -13.68 -4.81 -7.80
CA THR A 60 -14.89 -4.29 -8.44
C THR A 60 -14.69 -3.91 -9.91
N ALA A 61 -13.45 -3.68 -10.35
CA ALA A 61 -13.08 -3.42 -11.75
C ALA A 61 -12.91 -4.71 -12.59
N LYS A 62 -13.57 -5.82 -12.21
CA LYS A 62 -13.66 -7.07 -12.99
C LYS A 62 -14.67 -6.94 -14.12
#